data_AF-A0A8C1R6L0-F1
#
_entry.id   AF-A0A8C1R6L0-F1
#
_cell.length_a   1.000
_cell.length_b   1.000
_cell.length_c   1.000
_cell.angle_alpha   90.00
_cell.angle_beta   90.00
_cell.angle_gamma   90.00
#
_symmetry.space_group_name_H-M   'P 1'
#
loop_
_entity.id
_entity.type
_entity.pdbx_description
1 polymer ?
#
loop_
_entity_poly.entity_id
_entity_poly.type
_entity_poly.pdbx_seq_one_letter_code
_entity_poly.pdbx_strand_id
1 'polypeptide(L)'
;MDTAEEADICRVCRSEGTQDKPLYHPCVCTGSIKFIHQECLVQWLKHSRKEYCELCKHRFAFTPSKCLFCTSVCRVMLFQSHDLY
;
A
#
# COMPACT_ATOMS: atom_id res chain seq x y z
N MET A 1 -24.47 21.56 1.96
CA MET A 1 -24.48 20.21 1.36
C MET A 1 -23.24 20.11 0.48
N ASP A 2 -22.60 18.94 0.49
CA ASP A 2 -21.27 18.61 -0.04
C ASP A 2 -20.08 18.90 0.90
N THR A 3 -20.06 18.21 2.05
CA THR A 3 -18.79 17.84 2.66
C THR A 3 -18.53 16.43 2.16
N ALA A 4 -17.89 16.32 0.99
CA ALA A 4 -17.38 15.07 0.47
C ALA A 4 -16.36 14.53 1.47
N GLU A 5 -16.84 13.78 2.46
CA GLU A 5 -16.08 12.73 3.11
C GLU A 5 -15.77 11.73 1.99
N GLU A 6 -14.75 12.05 1.18
CA GLU A 6 -14.12 11.12 0.25
C GLU A 6 -13.56 10.00 1.13
N ALA A 7 -14.43 9.06 1.46
CA ALA A 7 -14.11 7.93 2.30
C ALA A 7 -12.83 7.31 1.76
N ASP A 8 -11.84 7.22 2.64
CA ASP A 8 -10.60 6.56 2.32
C ASP A 8 -10.96 5.09 2.07
N ILE A 9 -10.96 4.68 0.81
CA ILE A 9 -11.28 3.32 0.39
C ILE A 9 -10.10 2.70 -0.33
N CYS A 10 -9.88 1.40 -0.11
CA CYS A 10 -8.82 0.67 -0.78
C CYS A 10 -9.05 0.63 -2.29
N ARG A 11 -8.06 1.06 -3.09
CA ARG A 11 -8.17 1.03 -4.56
C ARG A 11 -8.32 -0.38 -5.17
N VAL A 12 -8.00 -1.43 -4.42
CA VAL A 12 -8.04 -2.83 -4.88
C VAL A 12 -9.38 -3.48 -4.52
N CYS A 13 -9.77 -3.46 -3.25
CA CYS A 13 -10.98 -4.13 -2.77
C CYS A 13 -12.19 -3.19 -2.63
N ARG A 14 -12.01 -1.88 -2.81
CA ARG A 14 -13.05 -0.84 -2.69
C ARG A 14 -13.76 -0.86 -1.34
N SER A 15 -13.03 -1.24 -0.28
CA SER A 15 -13.52 -1.27 1.10
C SER A 15 -12.83 -0.22 1.94
N GLU A 16 -13.53 0.29 2.94
CA GLU A 16 -13.01 1.24 3.92
C GLU A 16 -11.95 0.58 4.82
N GLY A 17 -11.05 1.41 5.36
CA GLY A 17 -10.07 0.97 6.34
C GLY A 17 -10.71 0.73 7.68
N THR A 18 -10.49 -0.45 8.26
CA THR A 18 -10.92 -0.78 9.62
C THR A 18 -9.73 -0.78 10.57
N GLN A 19 -9.99 -0.86 11.88
CA GLN A 19 -8.93 -0.95 12.88
C GLN A 19 -8.06 -2.22 12.72
N ASP A 20 -8.66 -3.31 12.20
CA ASP A 20 -7.96 -4.55 11.85
C ASP A 20 -7.21 -4.44 10.51
N LYS A 21 -7.80 -3.70 9.55
CA LYS A 21 -7.25 -3.52 8.21
C LYS A 21 -7.10 -2.03 7.89
N PRO A 22 -6.09 -1.35 8.45
CA PRO A 22 -5.88 0.06 8.19
C PRO A 22 -5.45 0.30 6.74
N LEU A 23 -5.81 1.46 6.21
CA LEU A 23 -5.41 1.92 4.89
C LEU A 23 -4.08 2.65 4.94
N TYR A 24 -3.24 2.38 3.94
CA TYR A 24 -1.93 2.99 3.78
C TYR A 24 -1.83 3.74 2.47
N HIS A 25 -0.91 4.71 2.40
CA HIS A 25 -0.64 5.51 1.21
C HIS A 25 0.76 5.21 0.65
N PRO A 26 0.96 4.11 -0.09
CA PRO A 26 2.29 3.70 -0.51
C PRO A 26 2.83 4.55 -1.68
N CYS A 27 2.07 5.53 -2.17
CA CYS A 27 2.49 6.39 -3.28
C CYS A 27 1.96 7.82 -3.10
N VAL A 28 2.50 8.74 -3.89
CA VAL A 28 2.14 10.17 -3.89
C VAL A 28 0.84 10.49 -4.63
N CYS A 29 0.01 9.49 -4.93
CA CYS A 29 -1.27 9.76 -5.58
C CYS A 29 -2.16 10.61 -4.67
N THR A 30 -3.09 11.35 -5.28
CA THR A 30 -4.07 12.18 -4.59
C THR A 30 -5.46 11.55 -4.68
N GLY A 31 -6.36 11.89 -3.74
CA GLY A 31 -7.71 11.32 -3.65
C GLY A 31 -7.73 9.90 -3.07
N SER A 32 -8.88 9.21 -3.23
CA SER A 32 -9.12 7.86 -2.69
C SER A 32 -8.19 6.78 -3.26
N ILE A 33 -7.66 6.97 -4.46
CA ILE A 33 -6.80 5.97 -5.14
C ILE A 33 -5.43 5.77 -4.48
N LYS A 34 -5.01 6.72 -3.64
CA LYS A 34 -3.75 6.62 -2.90
C LYS A 34 -3.83 5.58 -1.77
N PHE A 35 -5.05 5.25 -1.31
CA PHE A 35 -5.27 4.34 -0.20
C PHE A 35 -5.36 2.89 -0.64
N ILE A 36 -4.69 2.02 0.09
CA ILE A 36 -4.68 0.58 -0.13
C ILE A 36 -4.40 -0.14 1.18
N HIS A 37 -5.04 -1.28 1.40
CA HIS A 37 -4.72 -2.13 2.54
C HIS A 37 -3.33 -2.75 2.37
N GLN A 38 -2.67 -3.05 3.48
CA GLN A 38 -1.39 -3.77 3.48
C GLN A 38 -1.50 -5.10 2.72
N GLU A 39 -2.50 -5.91 3.03
CA GLU A 39 -2.72 -7.21 2.38
C GLU A 39 -3.02 -7.05 0.87
N CYS A 40 -3.87 -6.08 0.52
CA CYS A 40 -4.20 -5.80 -0.88
C CYS A 40 -2.97 -5.33 -1.67
N LEU A 41 -2.11 -4.51 -1.08
CA LEU A 41 -0.86 -4.09 -1.70
C LEU A 41 0.07 -5.29 -1.90
N VAL A 42 0.23 -6.15 -0.89
CA VAL A 42 1.05 -7.37 -0.99
C VAL A 42 0.55 -8.27 -2.12
N GLN A 43 -0.75 -8.55 -2.16
CA GLN A 43 -1.35 -9.36 -3.22
C GLN A 43 -1.20 -8.70 -4.58
N TRP A 44 -1.40 -7.38 -4.68
CA TRP A 44 -1.23 -6.64 -5.91
C TRP A 44 0.22 -6.68 -6.40
N LEU A 45 1.22 -6.55 -5.52
CA LEU A 45 2.63 -6.67 -5.86
C LEU A 45 2.97 -8.08 -6.34
N LYS A 46 2.46 -9.12 -5.66
CA LYS A 46 2.61 -10.52 -6.07
C LYS A 46 2.03 -10.77 -7.46
N HIS A 47 0.84 -10.25 -7.73
CA HIS A 47 0.13 -10.47 -8.99
C HIS A 47 0.70 -9.63 -10.15
N SER A 48 0.92 -8.34 -9.92
CA SER A 48 1.36 -7.37 -10.93
C SER A 48 2.85 -7.50 -11.25
N ARG A 49 3.66 -8.04 -10.33
CA ARG A 49 5.14 -8.08 -10.38
C ARG A 49 5.77 -6.72 -10.68
N LYS A 50 5.09 -5.64 -10.29
CA LYS A 50 5.49 -4.25 -10.50
C LYS A 50 5.63 -3.58 -9.14
N GLU A 51 6.78 -2.97 -8.89
CA GLU A 51 7.06 -2.24 -7.64
C GLU A 51 6.70 -0.75 -7.72
N TYR A 52 6.04 -0.34 -8.81
CA TYR A 52 5.76 1.05 -9.15
C TYR A 52 4.26 1.28 -9.29
N CYS A 53 3.79 2.41 -8.79
CA CYS A 53 2.40 2.82 -8.99
C CYS A 53 2.12 3.02 -10.48
N GLU A 54 1.02 2.45 -10.98
CA GLU A 54 0.69 2.53 -12.41
C GLU A 54 0.32 3.95 -12.87
N LEU A 55 -0.13 4.79 -11.93
CA LEU A 55 -0.58 6.17 -12.17
C LEU A 55 0.57 7.15 -12.07
N CYS A 56 1.16 7.30 -10.87
CA CYS A 56 2.21 8.29 -10.64
C CYS A 56 3.63 7.79 -10.97
N LYS A 57 3.78 6.52 -11.38
CA LYS A 57 5.08 5.85 -11.65
C LYS A 57 6.07 5.86 -10.49
N HIS A 58 5.65 6.33 -9.33
CA HIS A 58 6.48 6.37 -8.14
C HIS A 58 6.64 4.95 -7.57
N ARG A 59 7.83 4.63 -7.07
CA ARG A 59 8.07 3.37 -6.38
C ARG A 59 7.21 3.33 -5.12
N PHE A 60 6.54 2.21 -4.88
CA PHE A 60 5.77 2.06 -3.66
C PHE A 60 6.70 2.13 -2.44
N ALA A 61 6.44 3.09 -1.56
CA ALA A 61 7.22 3.32 -0.35
C ALA A 61 6.35 3.00 0.87
N PHE A 62 6.76 1.99 1.64
CA PHE A 62 6.22 1.76 2.97
C PHE A 62 7.06 2.61 3.92
N THR A 63 6.57 3.78 4.30
CA THR A 63 7.19 4.58 5.36
C THR A 63 6.50 4.22 6.68
N PRO A 64 7.02 3.25 7.46
CA PRO A 64 6.61 3.17 8.86
C PRO A 64 7.03 4.48 9.52
N SER A 65 6.09 5.18 10.13
CA SER A 65 6.26 6.55 10.63
C SER A 65 7.33 6.74 11.71
N LYS A 66 8.05 5.69 12.12
CA LYS A 66 9.20 5.76 13.05
C LYS A 66 10.21 4.59 12.84
N CYS A 67 11.00 4.59 11.78
CA CYS A 67 12.21 3.74 11.75
C CYS A 67 13.44 4.59 11.41
N LEU A 68 14.07 5.13 12.45
CA LEU A 68 15.26 6.00 12.37
C LEU A 68 16.58 5.21 12.16
N PHE A 69 16.54 3.92 11.84
CA PHE A 69 17.74 3.07 11.85
C PHE A 69 17.77 1.96 10.79
N CYS A 70 17.61 2.30 9.50
CA CYS A 70 17.98 1.33 8.46
C CYS A 70 18.53 2.01 7.20
N THR A 71 19.83 2.29 7.20
CA THR A 71 20.61 2.92 6.11
C THR A 71 20.89 2.01 4.91
N SER A 72 20.30 0.83 4.79
CA SER A 72 20.30 0.07 3.54
C SER A 72 19.21 -1.00 3.62
N VAL A 73 18.43 -1.10 2.54
CA VAL A 73 17.38 -2.09 2.29
C VAL A 73 16.06 -1.95 3.07
N CYS A 74 15.32 -0.87 2.75
CA CYS A 74 13.88 -1.00 2.49
C CYS A 74 13.66 -1.84 1.21
N ARG A 75 14.12 -3.09 1.26
CA ARG A 75 13.86 -4.14 0.29
C ARG A 75 12.39 -4.45 0.44
N VAL A 76 11.56 -3.86 -0.41
CA VAL A 76 10.22 -4.35 -0.71
C VAL A 76 10.34 -5.86 -0.87
N MET A 77 9.90 -6.61 0.14
CA MET A 77 9.72 -8.06 0.11
C MET A 77 10.90 -8.90 -0.40
N LEU A 78 11.84 -9.23 0.48
CA LEU A 78 12.28 -10.63 0.55
C LEU A 78 11.69 -11.16 1.85
N PHE A 79 10.66 -11.99 1.80
CA PHE A 79 10.84 -13.41 1.53
C PHE A 79 9.49 -14.01 1.06
N GLN A 80 9.39 -14.38 -0.21
CA GLN A 80 8.46 -15.43 -0.66
C GLN A 80 9.14 -16.79 -0.52
N SER A 81 9.60 -17.15 0.68
CA SER A 81 10.27 -18.45 0.88
C SER A 81 10.06 -18.99 2.29
N HIS A 82 8.81 -19.21 2.68
CA HIS A 82 8.51 -20.47 3.33
C HIS A 82 7.20 -21.01 2.75
N ASP A 83 7.44 -22.01 1.92
CA ASP A 83 6.55 -22.79 1.10
C ASP A 83 5.61 -23.65 1.96
N LEU A 84 4.40 -23.86 1.47
CA LEU A 84 3.53 -25.04 1.66
C LEU A 84 3.26 -25.57 3.08
N TYR A 85 1.98 -25.52 3.45
CA TYR A 85 1.27 -26.75 3.81
C TYR A 85 0.38 -27.13 2.62
#